data_AF-A0AB38R6F0-F1
#
_entry.id   AF-A0AB38R6F0-F1
#
_cell.length_a   1.000
_cell.length_b   1.000
_cell.length_c   1.000
_cell.angle_alpha   90.00
_cell.angle_beta   90.00
_cell.angle_gamma   90.00
#
_symmetry.space_group_name_H-M   'P 1'
#
loop_
_entity.id
_entity.type
_entity.pdbx_description
1 polymer ?
#
loop_
_entity_poly.entity_id
_entity_poly.type
_entity_poly.pdbx_seq_one_letter_code
_entity_poly.pdbx_strand_id
1 'polypeptide(L)'
;MLSNTQYLSSLKKEQELKQKWEKRKKELEKCLDKLTKALNTKEWLEQHGLPVYQQLQQEIEELSQKTKQLKCEIKNLFSECEKLREQNNSGNLRHVVYMLYTEQGLSIEQFAKLVDSSPEEILELTKDGIVTEALLERICSFFGISKTKEFMKYVRIII
;
A
#
# COMPACT_ATOMS: atom_id res chain seq x y z
N MET A 1 -26.32 6.05 -7.84
CA MET A 1 -25.10 5.86 -7.05
C MET A 1 -24.86 4.37 -6.95
N LEU A 2 -23.69 3.87 -7.34
CA LEU A 2 -23.36 2.45 -7.21
C LEU A 2 -23.20 2.12 -5.73
N SER A 3 -23.67 0.93 -5.31
CA SER A 3 -23.49 0.48 -3.92
C SER A 3 -22.01 0.25 -3.65
N ASN A 4 -21.56 0.64 -2.45
CA ASN A 4 -20.21 0.32 -2.01
C ASN A 4 -20.18 -1.17 -1.67
N THR A 5 -19.62 -2.00 -2.55
CA THR A 5 -19.65 -3.45 -2.38
C THR A 5 -18.68 -3.90 -1.27
N GLN A 6 -18.87 -5.12 -0.78
CA GLN A 6 -18.01 -5.70 0.24
C GLN A 6 -16.57 -5.82 -0.28
N TYR A 7 -16.38 -6.23 -1.54
CA TYR A 7 -15.06 -6.31 -2.17
C TYR A 7 -14.39 -4.94 -2.31
N LEU A 8 -15.09 -3.94 -2.86
CA LEU A 8 -14.53 -2.60 -3.04
C LEU A 8 -14.11 -2.00 -1.68
N SER A 9 -14.93 -2.18 -0.65
CA SER A 9 -14.62 -1.71 0.71
C SER A 9 -13.40 -2.42 1.29
N SER A 10 -13.31 -3.75 1.11
CA SER A 10 -12.16 -4.56 1.55
C SER A 10 -10.87 -4.16 0.84
N LEU A 11 -10.92 -3.97 -0.49
CA LEU A 11 -9.80 -3.55 -1.32
C LEU A 11 -9.29 -2.16 -0.94
N LYS A 12 -10.20 -1.20 -0.69
CA LYS A 12 -9.83 0.15 -0.21
C LYS A 12 -9.14 0.08 1.15
N LYS A 13 -9.67 -0.71 2.08
CA LYS A 13 -9.04 -0.92 3.40
C LYS A 13 -7.63 -1.51 3.28
N GLU A 14 -7.43 -2.47 2.39
CA GLU A 14 -6.10 -3.03 2.11
C GLU A 14 -5.14 -1.95 1.60
N GLN A 15 -5.56 -1.13 0.63
CA GLN A 15 -4.74 -0.04 0.10
C GLN A 15 -4.41 1.01 1.17
N GLU A 16 -5.37 1.36 2.04
CA GLU A 16 -5.14 2.25 3.17
C GLU A 16 -4.13 1.69 4.18
N LEU A 17 -4.24 0.40 4.53
CA LEU A 17 -3.29 -0.26 5.42
C LEU A 17 -1.89 -0.27 4.83
N LYS A 18 -1.76 -0.53 3.52
CA LYS A 18 -0.49 -0.47 2.81
C LYS A 18 0.13 0.93 2.84
N GLN A 19 -0.67 1.98 2.61
CA GLN A 19 -0.20 3.36 2.70
C GLN A 19 0.27 3.71 4.12
N LYS A 20 -0.48 3.29 5.15
CA LYS A 20 -0.09 3.45 6.56
C LYS A 20 1.21 2.72 6.87
N TRP A 21 1.35 1.48 6.40
CA TRP A 21 2.54 0.65 6.58
C TRP A 21 3.79 1.32 5.98
N GLU A 22 3.71 1.80 4.73
CA GLU A 22 4.80 2.53 4.06
C GLU A 22 5.16 3.83 4.79
N LYS A 23 4.15 4.58 5.28
CA LYS A 23 4.38 5.78 6.08
C LYS A 23 5.12 5.46 7.38
N ARG A 24 4.72 4.41 8.09
CA ARG A 24 5.37 3.98 9.34
C ARG A 24 6.79 3.47 9.10
N LYS A 25 7.03 2.77 7.99
CA LYS A 25 8.38 2.33 7.60
C LYS A 25 9.33 3.51 7.39
N LYS A 26 8.89 4.55 6.67
CA LYS A 26 9.65 5.79 6.49
C LYS A 26 9.88 6.52 7.82
N GLU A 27 8.91 6.50 8.73
CA GLU A 27 9.06 7.06 10.07
C GLU A 27 10.11 6.29 10.88
N LEU A 28 10.08 4.96 10.82
CA LEU A 28 11.06 4.09 11.47
C LEU A 28 12.48 4.34 10.95
N GLU A 29 12.66 4.44 9.62
CA GLU A 29 13.95 4.75 9.00
C GLU A 29 14.53 6.07 9.52
N LYS A 30 13.70 7.12 9.62
CA LYS A 30 14.10 8.40 10.20
C LYS A 30 14.45 8.30 11.69
N CYS A 31 13.70 7.51 12.48
CA CYS A 31 14.01 7.31 13.89
C CYS A 31 15.33 6.55 14.08
N LEU A 32 15.59 5.54 13.25
CA LEU A 32 16.82 4.75 13.28
C LEU A 32 18.05 5.60 12.89
N ASP A 33 17.94 6.46 11.88
CA ASP A 33 19.00 7.39 11.51
C ASP A 33 19.36 8.34 12.67
N LYS A 34 18.36 8.94 13.32
CA LYS A 34 18.57 9.79 14.50
C LYS A 34 19.18 9.02 15.66
N LEU A 35 18.66 7.83 15.95
CA LEU A 35 19.17 6.99 17.05
C LEU A 35 20.63 6.60 16.82
N THR A 36 20.98 6.24 15.58
CA THR A 36 22.36 5.91 15.20
C THR A 36 23.29 7.10 15.41
N LYS A 37 22.88 8.30 14.99
CA LYS A 37 23.65 9.53 15.23
C LYS A 37 23.84 9.82 16.72
N ALA A 38 22.78 9.70 17.51
CA ALA A 38 22.83 9.93 18.96
C ALA A 38 23.75 8.92 19.67
N LEU A 39 23.68 7.64 19.30
CA LEU A 39 24.56 6.59 19.82
C LEU A 39 26.02 6.83 19.46
N ASN A 40 26.32 7.21 18.21
CA ASN A 40 27.67 7.52 17.78
C ASN A 40 28.24 8.74 18.52
N THR A 41 27.43 9.78 18.76
CA THR A 41 27.85 10.93 19.56
C THR A 41 28.16 10.53 20.99
N LYS A 42 27.31 9.70 21.60
CA LYS A 42 27.54 9.18 22.95
C LYS A 42 28.85 8.39 23.01
N GLU A 43 29.06 7.47 22.08
CA GLU A 43 30.29 6.67 22.00
C GLU A 43 31.53 7.55 21.83
N TRP A 44 31.48 8.57 20.97
CA TRP A 44 32.58 9.51 20.78
C TRP A 44 32.90 10.28 22.08
N LEU A 45 31.89 10.77 22.80
CA LEU A 45 32.09 11.44 24.10
C LEU A 45 32.75 10.50 25.11
N GLU A 46 32.27 9.26 25.21
CA GLU A 46 32.82 8.24 26.11
C GLU A 46 34.28 7.91 25.79
N GLN A 47 34.62 7.75 24.50
CA GLN A 47 35.99 7.48 24.05
C GLN A 47 36.97 8.61 24.37
N HIS A 48 36.50 9.86 24.44
CA HIS A 48 37.33 11.04 24.72
C HIS A 48 37.28 11.46 26.19
N GLY A 49 36.65 10.66 27.07
CA GLY A 49 36.53 10.97 28.49
C GLY A 49 35.66 12.21 28.78
N LEU A 50 34.77 12.56 27.85
CA LEU A 50 33.86 13.70 27.98
C LEU A 50 32.54 13.27 28.64
N PRO A 51 31.88 14.16 29.41
CA PRO A 51 30.62 13.84 30.05
C PRO A 51 29.51 13.64 29.01
N VAL A 52 28.76 12.55 29.13
CA VAL A 52 27.53 12.34 28.37
C VAL A 52 26.42 13.17 28.99
N TYR A 53 25.93 14.15 28.26
CA TYR A 53 24.85 15.02 28.72
C TYR A 53 23.56 14.23 28.98
N GLN A 54 22.86 14.54 30.07
CA GLN A 54 21.58 13.90 30.42
C GLN A 54 20.54 14.00 29.30
N GLN A 55 20.52 15.12 28.58
CA GLN A 55 19.64 15.32 27.42
C GLN A 55 19.89 14.29 26.30
N LEU A 56 21.15 13.96 26.03
CA LEU A 56 21.51 12.94 25.03
C LEU A 56 21.06 11.55 25.46
N GLN A 57 21.18 11.23 26.75
CA GLN A 57 20.70 9.96 27.30
C GLN A 57 19.17 9.84 27.17
N GLN A 58 18.46 10.92 27.49
CA GLN A 58 17.00 10.97 27.37
C GLN A 58 16.56 10.84 25.90
N GLU A 59 17.22 11.53 24.97
CA GLU A 59 16.93 11.42 23.54
C GLU A 59 17.12 9.98 23.03
N ILE A 60 18.20 9.30 23.42
CA ILE A 60 18.45 7.90 23.04
C ILE A 60 17.34 6.98 23.57
N GLU A 61 16.89 7.17 24.80
CA GLU A 61 15.82 6.36 25.40
C GLU A 61 14.49 6.58 24.67
N GLU A 62 14.09 7.83 24.44
CA GLU A 62 12.86 8.19 23.72
C GLU A 62 12.86 7.64 22.29
N LEU A 63 13.98 7.78 21.56
CA LEU A 63 14.14 7.23 20.21
C LEU A 63 14.11 5.70 20.20
N SER A 64 14.69 5.06 21.22
CA SER A 64 14.68 3.59 21.37
C SER A 64 13.28 3.06 21.62
N GLN A 65 12.51 3.69 22.50
CA GLN A 65 11.11 3.34 22.77
C GLN A 65 10.24 3.53 21.53
N LYS A 66 10.36 4.69 20.87
CA LYS A 66 9.63 4.98 19.63
C LYS A 66 9.96 3.99 18.51
N THR A 67 11.23 3.61 18.36
CA THR A 67 11.67 2.60 17.40
C THR A 67 11.03 1.24 17.67
N LYS A 68 10.97 0.81 18.94
CA LYS A 68 10.31 -0.45 19.33
C LYS A 68 8.80 -0.42 19.01
N GLN A 69 8.13 0.69 19.34
CA GLN A 69 6.71 0.86 19.04
C GLN A 69 6.44 0.78 17.53
N LEU A 70 7.19 1.54 16.72
CA LEU A 70 7.04 1.55 15.27
C LEU A 70 7.26 0.16 14.65
N LYS A 71 8.26 -0.60 15.13
CA LYS A 71 8.49 -1.99 14.69
C LYS A 71 7.26 -2.88 14.93
N CYS A 72 6.61 -2.74 16.09
CA CYS A 72 5.39 -3.47 16.42
C CYS A 72 4.22 -3.07 15.50
N GLU A 73 3.99 -1.75 15.34
CA GLU A 73 2.94 -1.23 14.46
C GLU A 73 3.13 -1.70 13.00
N ILE A 74 4.35 -1.63 12.48
CA ILE A 74 4.69 -2.09 11.12
C ILE A 74 4.37 -3.57 10.95
N LYS A 75 4.71 -4.41 11.94
CA LYS A 75 4.43 -5.85 11.88
C LYS A 75 2.92 -6.13 11.86
N ASN A 76 2.15 -5.42 12.66
CA ASN A 76 0.70 -5.58 12.71
C ASN A 76 0.04 -5.12 11.41
N LEU A 77 0.40 -3.94 10.91
CA LEU A 77 -0.09 -3.40 9.64
C LEU A 77 0.23 -4.32 8.47
N PHE A 78 1.45 -4.87 8.42
CA PHE A 78 1.85 -5.82 7.38
C PHE A 78 0.99 -7.09 7.43
N SER A 79 0.80 -7.66 8.62
CA SER A 79 -0.02 -8.86 8.82
C SER A 79 -1.48 -8.64 8.40
N GLU A 80 -2.09 -7.52 8.79
CA GLU A 80 -3.46 -7.19 8.39
C GLU A 80 -3.58 -6.95 6.88
N CYS A 81 -2.60 -6.27 6.28
CA CYS A 81 -2.56 -6.03 4.85
C CYS A 81 -2.44 -7.33 4.04
N GLU A 82 -1.55 -8.24 4.44
CA GLU A 82 -1.36 -9.53 3.74
C GLU A 82 -2.61 -10.42 3.87
N LYS A 83 -3.27 -10.44 5.05
CA LYS A 83 -4.54 -11.16 5.21
C LYS A 83 -5.61 -10.68 4.24
N LEU A 84 -5.81 -9.37 4.12
CA LEU A 84 -6.80 -8.81 3.19
C LEU A 84 -6.40 -9.10 1.74
N ARG A 85 -5.10 -9.00 1.42
CA ARG A 85 -4.59 -9.30 0.10
C ARG A 85 -4.84 -10.73 -0.33
N GLU A 86 -4.60 -11.70 0.57
CA GLU A 86 -4.91 -13.11 0.34
C GLU A 86 -6.42 -13.33 0.16
N GLN A 87 -7.24 -12.70 1.00
CA GLN A 87 -8.71 -12.81 0.93
C GLN A 87 -9.28 -12.21 -0.36
N ASN A 88 -8.77 -11.05 -0.78
CA ASN A 88 -9.26 -10.31 -1.94
C ASN A 88 -8.61 -10.77 -3.25
N ASN A 89 -7.54 -11.56 -3.18
CA ASN A 89 -6.64 -11.85 -4.31
C ASN A 89 -6.25 -10.56 -5.08
N SER A 90 -6.01 -9.48 -4.34
CA SER A 90 -5.79 -8.14 -4.89
C SER A 90 -4.47 -8.02 -5.66
N GLY A 91 -3.58 -9.01 -5.54
CA GLY A 91 -2.38 -9.11 -6.37
C GLY A 91 -2.70 -9.37 -7.85
N ASN A 92 -3.88 -9.88 -8.17
CA ASN A 92 -4.29 -10.22 -9.53
C ASN A 92 -5.27 -9.18 -10.07
N LEU A 93 -4.78 -8.24 -10.90
CA LEU A 93 -5.61 -7.17 -11.46
C LEU A 93 -6.81 -7.69 -12.26
N ARG A 94 -6.67 -8.84 -12.93
CA ARG A 94 -7.76 -9.47 -13.68
C ARG A 94 -8.93 -9.83 -12.77
N HIS A 95 -8.61 -10.44 -11.63
CA HIS A 95 -9.57 -10.80 -10.61
C HIS A 95 -10.19 -9.56 -9.97
N VAL A 96 -9.36 -8.56 -9.64
CA VAL A 96 -9.82 -7.29 -9.07
C VAL A 96 -10.87 -6.63 -9.96
N VAL A 97 -10.58 -6.44 -11.24
CA VAL A 97 -11.50 -5.77 -12.16
C VAL A 97 -12.78 -6.58 -12.34
N TYR A 98 -12.67 -7.91 -12.51
CA TYR A 98 -13.82 -8.79 -12.59
C TYR A 98 -14.74 -8.63 -11.36
N MET A 99 -14.20 -8.80 -10.16
CA MET A 99 -14.97 -8.69 -8.91
C MET A 99 -15.62 -7.31 -8.73
N LEU A 100 -14.91 -6.24 -9.08
CA LEU A 100 -15.37 -4.87 -8.90
C LEU A 100 -16.66 -4.56 -9.67
N TYR A 101 -16.79 -5.01 -10.92
CA TYR A 101 -18.01 -4.76 -11.69
C TYR A 101 -19.09 -5.83 -11.43
N THR A 102 -18.72 -7.10 -11.21
CA THR A 102 -19.70 -8.16 -10.98
C THR A 102 -20.41 -8.03 -9.64
N GLU A 103 -19.71 -7.60 -8.57
CA GLU A 103 -20.39 -7.36 -7.28
C GLU A 103 -21.34 -6.17 -7.30
N GLN A 104 -21.18 -5.27 -8.28
CA GLN A 104 -22.13 -4.18 -8.54
C GLN A 104 -23.30 -4.62 -9.41
N GLY A 105 -23.37 -5.90 -9.78
CA GLY A 105 -24.39 -6.45 -10.65
C GLY A 105 -24.29 -5.97 -12.09
N LEU A 106 -23.13 -5.47 -12.52
CA LEU A 106 -22.92 -4.98 -13.87
C LEU A 106 -22.56 -6.13 -14.81
N SER A 107 -23.10 -6.10 -16.02
CA SER A 107 -22.55 -6.87 -17.13
C SER A 107 -21.27 -6.21 -17.65
N ILE A 108 -20.49 -6.95 -18.45
CA ILE A 108 -19.28 -6.41 -19.08
C ILE A 108 -19.60 -5.22 -19.99
N GLU A 109 -20.73 -5.25 -20.69
CA GLU A 109 -21.18 -4.17 -21.58
C GLU A 109 -21.57 -2.92 -20.80
N GLN A 110 -22.28 -3.10 -19.67
CA GLN A 110 -22.64 -1.99 -18.79
C GLN A 110 -21.40 -1.35 -18.17
N PHE A 111 -20.45 -2.17 -17.71
CA PHE A 111 -19.22 -1.68 -17.11
C PHE A 111 -18.33 -0.97 -18.13
N ALA A 112 -18.12 -1.56 -19.31
CA ALA A 112 -17.34 -0.95 -20.39
C ALA A 112 -17.87 0.45 -20.75
N LYS A 113 -19.20 0.58 -20.85
CA LYS A 113 -19.85 1.88 -21.07
C LYS A 113 -19.59 2.88 -19.94
N LEU A 114 -19.55 2.44 -18.69
CA LEU A 114 -19.32 3.30 -17.52
C LEU A 114 -17.88 3.82 -17.43
N VAL A 115 -16.91 3.06 -17.96
CA VAL A 115 -15.49 3.45 -17.98
C VAL A 115 -15.01 3.92 -19.35
N ASP A 116 -15.96 4.26 -20.25
CA ASP A 116 -15.69 4.74 -21.61
C ASP A 116 -14.70 3.84 -22.37
N SER A 117 -15.06 2.56 -22.50
CA SER A 117 -14.29 1.53 -23.19
C SER A 117 -15.21 0.56 -23.94
N SER A 118 -14.60 -0.33 -24.72
CA SER A 118 -15.29 -1.45 -25.35
C SER A 118 -15.39 -2.68 -24.42
N PRO A 119 -16.44 -3.52 -24.55
CA PRO A 119 -16.52 -4.80 -23.85
C PRO A 119 -15.32 -5.71 -24.14
N GLU A 120 -14.77 -5.65 -25.35
CA GLU A 120 -13.60 -6.40 -25.79
C GLU A 120 -12.35 -6.03 -24.99
N GLU A 121 -12.08 -4.74 -24.76
CA GLU A 121 -10.95 -4.31 -23.93
C GLU A 121 -11.08 -4.77 -22.47
N ILE A 122 -12.29 -4.74 -21.92
CA ILE A 122 -12.54 -5.28 -20.56
C ILE A 122 -12.34 -6.79 -20.55
N LEU A 123 -12.71 -7.49 -21.63
CA LEU A 123 -12.55 -8.93 -21.76
C LEU A 123 -11.07 -9.30 -21.84
N GLU A 124 -10.28 -8.61 -22.67
CA GLU A 124 -8.83 -8.79 -22.78
C GLU A 124 -8.13 -8.53 -21.44
N LEU A 125 -8.55 -7.50 -20.70
CA LEU A 125 -8.03 -7.24 -19.36
C LEU A 125 -8.37 -8.37 -18.39
N THR A 126 -9.62 -8.83 -18.34
CA THR A 126 -10.04 -9.84 -17.35
C THR A 126 -9.61 -11.28 -17.72
N LYS A 127 -9.46 -11.60 -19.00
CA LYS A 127 -9.04 -12.93 -19.47
C LYS A 127 -7.54 -13.07 -19.74
N ASP A 128 -6.92 -12.03 -20.27
CA ASP A 128 -5.54 -12.11 -20.76
C ASP A 128 -4.59 -11.17 -19.98
N GLY A 129 -5.15 -10.27 -19.16
CA GLY A 129 -4.35 -9.28 -18.43
C GLY A 129 -3.74 -8.23 -19.34
N ILE A 130 -4.33 -8.01 -20.52
CA ILE A 130 -3.88 -6.99 -21.48
C ILE A 130 -4.71 -5.73 -21.25
N VAL A 131 -4.05 -4.59 -21.08
CA VAL A 131 -4.74 -3.33 -20.77
C VAL A 131 -3.92 -2.14 -21.26
N THR A 132 -4.58 -1.07 -21.69
CA THR A 132 -3.90 0.21 -21.93
C THR A 132 -3.76 0.98 -20.62
N GLU A 133 -2.75 1.86 -20.52
CA GLU A 133 -2.62 2.70 -19.34
C GLU A 133 -3.85 3.59 -19.13
N ALA A 134 -4.41 4.14 -20.21
CA ALA A 134 -5.60 4.97 -20.17
C ALA A 134 -6.83 4.22 -19.61
N LEU A 135 -7.07 2.98 -20.04
CA LEU A 135 -8.17 2.18 -19.51
C LEU A 135 -7.97 1.86 -18.02
N LEU A 136 -6.76 1.49 -17.62
CA LEU A 136 -6.46 1.22 -16.21
C LEU A 136 -6.70 2.48 -15.34
N GLU A 137 -6.33 3.67 -15.83
CA GLU A 137 -6.61 4.93 -15.14
C GLU A 137 -8.11 5.21 -15.00
N ARG A 138 -8.90 4.98 -16.05
CA ARG A 138 -10.36 5.15 -16.01
C ARG A 138 -10.99 4.21 -15.00
N ILE A 139 -10.60 2.93 -15.00
CA ILE A 139 -11.07 1.92 -14.04
C ILE A 139 -10.70 2.31 -12.60
N CYS A 140 -9.44 2.67 -12.34
CA CYS A 140 -9.00 3.09 -11.02
C CYS A 140 -9.75 4.33 -10.52
N SER A 141 -9.92 5.32 -11.39
CA SER A 141 -10.66 6.56 -11.08
C SER A 141 -12.13 6.28 -10.78
N PHE A 142 -12.76 5.42 -11.57
CA PHE A 142 -14.18 5.05 -11.41
C PHE A 142 -14.46 4.41 -10.04
N PHE A 143 -13.61 3.48 -9.58
CA PHE A 143 -13.79 2.83 -8.28
C PHE A 143 -13.16 3.61 -7.12
N GLY A 144 -12.37 4.64 -7.39
CA GLY A 144 -11.61 5.39 -6.39
C GLY A 144 -10.55 4.51 -5.71
N ILE A 145 -9.84 3.70 -6.50
CA ILE A 145 -8.73 2.85 -6.05
C ILE A 145 -7.42 3.32 -6.68
N SER A 146 -6.30 3.07 -6.01
CA SER A 146 -4.98 3.44 -6.53
C SER A 146 -4.42 2.37 -7.47
N LYS A 147 -3.71 2.80 -8.52
CA LYS A 147 -2.78 1.94 -9.26
C LYS A 147 -1.69 1.47 -8.28
N THR A 148 -1.49 0.16 -8.16
CA THR A 148 -0.44 -0.42 -7.29
C THR A 148 0.68 -1.03 -8.13
N LYS A 149 1.91 -1.08 -7.61
CA LYS A 149 3.03 -1.75 -8.31
C LYS A 149 2.71 -3.22 -8.58
N GLU A 150 1.91 -3.85 -7.72
CA GLU A 150 1.48 -5.23 -7.84
C GLU A 150 0.49 -5.43 -8.99
N PHE A 151 -0.45 -4.49 -9.20
CA PHE A 151 -1.31 -4.52 -10.38
C PHE A 151 -0.47 -4.57 -11.66
N MET A 152 0.60 -3.77 -11.70
CA MET A 152 1.51 -3.68 -12.84
C MET A 152 2.35 -4.94 -13.07
N LYS A 153 2.50 -5.84 -12.08
CA LYS A 153 3.31 -7.06 -12.22
C LYS A 153 2.63 -8.14 -13.07
N TYR A 154 1.31 -8.14 -13.12
CA TYR A 154 0.51 -9.22 -13.71
C TYR A 154 -0.28 -8.79 -14.93
N VAL A 155 -0.03 -7.58 -15.44
CA VAL A 155 -0.64 -7.08 -16.67
C VAL A 155 0.40 -6.70 -17.69
N ARG A 156 0.06 -6.93 -18.94
CA ARG A 156 0.82 -6.46 -20.09
C ARG A 156 0.21 -5.14 -20.54
N ILE A 157 0.94 -4.05 -20.31
CA ILE A 157 0.52 -2.74 -20.82
C ILE A 157 0.87 -2.64 -22.28
N ILE A 158 -0.14 -2.36 -23.09
CA ILE A 158 0.01 -2.05 -24.51
C ILE A 158 -0.15 -0.54 -24.72
N ILE A 159 0.63 -0.02 -25.67
CA ILE A 159 0.68 1.39 -26.04
C ILE A 159 -0.31 1.62 -27.18
#